data_AF-A0A075GGK1-F1
#
_entry.id   AF-A0A075GGK1-F1
#
_cell.length_a   1.000
_cell.length_b   1.000
_cell.length_c   1.000
_cell.angle_alpha   90.00
_cell.angle_beta   90.00
_cell.angle_gamma   90.00
#
_symmetry.space_group_name_H-M   'P 1'
#
loop_
_entity.id
_entity.type
_entity.pdbx_description
1 polymer ?
#
loop_
_entity_poly.entity_id
_entity_poly.type
_entity_poly.pdbx_seq_one_letter_code
_entity_poly.pdbx_strand_id
1 'polypeptide(L)'
;MHSGCFAANTNAAAEVIHAWLGGDLLLGTTEVMDLDEDAYRAGKWEVRLYSEVKTPSSPRWMQGAKTRVEAADEDDLLEGMARHIGEMMEEEPELLVIWGTGGTLRTMARHLGLTKTVLGIDVMKGGKIVASDVTEKSLLELLDGHTGGQTGGARILLSPMGGQGFLIGRGNLQISPEVIRRVGIDGVLGIGTPAKLLTLRALRIDSGDETLDDEFRLKKYLKVLQGYRTTRLVKVAQE
;
A
#
# COMPACT_ATOMS: atom_id res chain seq x y z
N MET A 1 5.25 6.90 -10.09
CA MET A 1 5.89 6.27 -11.27
C MET A 1 5.04 5.09 -11.69
N HIS A 2 4.54 5.11 -12.92
CA HIS A 2 3.65 4.08 -13.48
C HIS A 2 4.33 3.26 -14.58
N SER A 3 5.44 3.76 -15.15
CA SER A 3 6.19 3.08 -16.20
C SER A 3 6.82 1.80 -15.71
N GLY A 4 6.75 0.75 -16.52
CA GLY A 4 7.47 -0.48 -16.23
C GLY A 4 8.99 -0.33 -16.35
N CYS A 5 9.47 0.79 -16.93
CA CYS A 5 10.89 1.04 -17.18
C CYS A 5 11.70 1.47 -15.94
N PHE A 6 11.06 1.60 -14.77
CA PHE A 6 11.74 1.94 -13.53
C PHE A 6 12.18 0.70 -12.75
N ALA A 7 13.42 0.75 -12.26
CA ALA A 7 13.91 -0.21 -11.29
C ALA A 7 13.29 0.04 -9.91
N ALA A 8 13.16 -1.01 -9.10
CA ALA A 8 12.50 -0.92 -7.80
C ALA A 8 13.17 0.02 -6.78
N ASN A 9 14.50 0.14 -6.84
CA ASN A 9 15.31 1.09 -6.09
C ASN A 9 16.70 1.21 -6.75
N THR A 10 17.60 2.01 -6.18
CA THR A 10 18.95 2.23 -6.72
C THR A 10 19.81 0.95 -6.73
N ASN A 11 19.72 0.11 -5.70
CA ASN A 11 20.44 -1.16 -5.66
C ASN A 11 19.93 -2.13 -6.74
N ALA A 12 18.60 -2.21 -6.91
CA ALA A 12 17.97 -2.99 -7.97
C ALA A 12 18.36 -2.48 -9.36
N ALA A 13 18.48 -1.16 -9.55
CA ALA A 13 18.98 -0.58 -10.80
C ALA A 13 20.42 -1.04 -11.08
N ALA A 14 21.28 -1.02 -10.06
CA ALA A 14 22.66 -1.50 -10.17
C ALA A 14 22.73 -3.00 -10.50
N GLU A 15 21.91 -3.83 -9.84
CA GLU A 15 21.82 -5.27 -10.12
C GLU A 15 21.33 -5.55 -11.55
N VAL A 16 20.29 -4.84 -12.01
CA VAL A 16 19.75 -4.98 -13.38
C VAL A 16 20.82 -4.62 -14.42
N ILE A 17 21.53 -3.51 -14.22
CA ILE A 17 22.58 -3.07 -15.14
C ILE A 17 23.74 -4.07 -15.13
N HIS A 18 24.17 -4.51 -13.94
CA HIS A 18 25.24 -5.50 -13.80
C HIS A 18 24.90 -6.82 -14.50
N ALA A 19 23.70 -7.36 -14.27
CA ALA A 19 23.25 -8.60 -14.90
C ALA A 19 23.08 -8.45 -16.42
N TRP A 20 22.65 -7.28 -16.90
CA TRP A 20 22.58 -7.01 -18.34
C TRP A 20 23.96 -6.94 -19.00
N LEU A 21 24.92 -6.22 -18.38
CA LEU A 21 26.30 -6.15 -18.86
C LEU A 21 27.00 -7.53 -18.82
N GLY A 22 26.63 -8.37 -17.85
CA GLY A 22 27.07 -9.77 -17.75
C GLY A 22 26.45 -10.71 -18.79
N GLY A 23 25.44 -10.25 -19.55
CA GLY A 23 24.73 -11.06 -20.54
C GLY A 23 23.60 -11.92 -19.97
N ASP A 24 23.30 -11.81 -18.68
CA ASP A 24 22.27 -12.60 -17.99
C ASP A 24 20.84 -12.09 -18.26
N LEU A 25 20.71 -10.85 -18.76
CA LEU A 25 19.43 -10.24 -19.12
C LEU A 25 19.38 -9.86 -20.60
N LEU A 26 18.22 -10.07 -21.22
CA LEU A 26 17.92 -9.62 -22.58
C LEU A 26 17.18 -8.28 -22.54
N LEU A 27 17.27 -7.50 -23.61
CA LEU A 27 16.45 -6.30 -23.77
C LEU A 27 15.00 -6.72 -24.07
N GLY A 28 14.05 -6.12 -23.35
CA GLY A 28 12.61 -6.21 -23.60
C GLY A 28 12.01 -4.83 -23.85
N THR A 29 10.83 -4.81 -24.46
CA THR A 29 10.05 -3.59 -24.63
C THR A 29 9.20 -3.35 -23.39
N THR A 30 9.22 -2.13 -22.86
CA THR A 30 8.44 -1.74 -21.68
C THR A 30 7.74 -0.41 -21.89
N GLU A 31 6.52 -0.30 -21.35
CA GLU A 31 5.69 0.90 -21.42
C GLU A 31 6.22 2.02 -20.51
N VAL A 32 6.28 3.23 -21.06
CA VAL A 32 6.45 4.48 -20.33
C VAL A 32 5.09 5.07 -20.07
N MET A 33 4.63 4.94 -18.83
CA MET A 33 3.33 5.37 -18.35
C MET A 33 3.54 6.49 -17.35
N ASP A 34 2.91 7.64 -17.57
CA ASP A 34 2.95 8.73 -16.60
C ASP A 34 1.56 9.31 -16.38
N LEU A 35 1.45 10.07 -15.30
CA LEU A 35 0.24 10.81 -14.96
C LEU A 35 0.07 11.97 -15.95
N ASP A 36 -1.13 12.13 -16.48
CA ASP A 36 -1.47 13.33 -17.22
C ASP A 36 -1.53 14.51 -16.24
N GLU A 37 -0.52 15.37 -16.28
CA GLU A 37 -0.39 16.49 -15.34
C GLU A 37 -1.54 17.50 -15.44
N ASP A 38 -2.09 17.69 -16.63
CA ASP A 38 -3.21 18.62 -16.84
C ASP A 38 -4.51 18.04 -16.29
N ALA A 39 -4.74 16.73 -16.48
CA ALA A 39 -5.83 16.03 -15.83
C ALA A 39 -5.66 16.01 -14.29
N TYR A 40 -4.44 15.81 -13.80
CA TYR A 40 -4.14 15.80 -12.37
C TYR A 40 -4.41 17.16 -11.72
N ARG A 41 -4.02 18.26 -12.37
CA ARG A 41 -4.35 19.63 -11.92
C ARG A 41 -5.86 19.88 -11.84
N ALA A 42 -6.64 19.20 -12.69
CA ALA A 42 -8.10 19.24 -12.68
C ALA A 42 -8.74 18.24 -11.70
N GLY A 43 -7.95 17.58 -10.84
CA GLY A 43 -8.43 16.60 -9.87
C GLY A 43 -8.81 15.24 -10.48
N LYS A 44 -8.46 15.00 -11.75
CA LYS A 44 -8.72 13.74 -12.44
C LYS A 44 -7.46 12.89 -12.47
N TRP A 45 -7.60 11.62 -12.11
CA TRP A 45 -6.49 10.66 -12.11
C TRP A 45 -6.48 9.87 -13.41
N GLU A 46 -5.73 10.35 -14.40
CA GLU A 46 -5.56 9.69 -15.70
C GLU A 46 -4.09 9.36 -15.93
N VAL A 47 -3.81 8.08 -16.20
CA VAL A 47 -2.46 7.61 -16.53
C VAL A 47 -2.43 7.34 -18.03
N ARG A 48 -1.45 7.92 -18.72
CA ARG A 48 -1.32 7.84 -20.18
C ARG A 48 -0.05 7.08 -20.57
N LEU A 49 -0.16 6.27 -21.62
CA LEU A 49 1.00 5.70 -22.32
C LEU A 49 1.66 6.79 -23.16
N TYR A 50 2.91 7.12 -22.85
CA TYR A 50 3.70 8.11 -23.59
C TYR A 50 4.51 7.47 -24.70
N SER A 51 5.13 6.32 -24.41
CA SER A 51 6.00 5.62 -25.36
C SER A 51 6.26 4.19 -24.91
N GLU A 52 6.88 3.41 -25.77
CA GLU A 52 7.49 2.13 -25.45
C GLU A 52 9.01 2.25 -25.61
N VAL A 53 9.76 1.78 -24.62
CA VAL A 53 11.23 1.86 -24.59
C VAL A 53 11.86 0.49 -24.39
N LYS A 54 13.08 0.31 -24.89
CA LYS A 54 13.87 -0.89 -24.63
C LYS A 54 14.57 -0.78 -23.29
N THR A 55 14.38 -1.77 -22.43
CA THR A 55 15.01 -1.87 -21.12
C THR A 55 15.51 -3.29 -20.88
N PRO A 56 16.53 -3.51 -20.04
CA PRO A 56 16.86 -4.86 -19.59
C PRO A 56 15.64 -5.51 -18.93
N SER A 57 15.19 -6.61 -19.49
CA SER A 57 13.97 -7.31 -19.07
C SER A 57 14.25 -8.14 -17.83
N SER A 58 13.93 -7.59 -16.66
CA SER A 58 13.87 -8.37 -15.43
C SER A 58 12.52 -8.22 -14.73
N PRO A 59 11.68 -9.28 -14.78
CA PRO A 59 10.47 -9.36 -13.98
C PRO A 59 10.75 -9.28 -12.46
N ARG A 60 12.01 -9.47 -12.04
CA ARG A 60 12.44 -9.48 -10.63
C ARG A 60 12.68 -8.06 -10.07
N TRP A 61 12.98 -7.09 -10.93
CA TRP A 61 13.43 -5.75 -10.53
C TRP A 61 12.68 -4.59 -11.22
N MET A 62 11.80 -4.88 -12.18
CA MET A 62 11.02 -3.91 -12.96
C MET A 62 9.56 -3.82 -12.51
N GLN A 63 8.91 -2.67 -12.70
CA GLN A 63 7.52 -2.42 -12.31
C GLN A 63 6.52 -3.06 -13.29
N GLY A 64 5.51 -3.79 -12.81
CA GLY A 64 4.50 -4.46 -13.66
C GLY A 64 3.28 -3.59 -13.98
N ALA A 65 2.86 -3.55 -15.25
CA ALA A 65 1.62 -2.92 -15.71
C ALA A 65 0.39 -3.82 -15.42
N LYS A 66 -0.74 -3.22 -15.01
CA LYS A 66 -1.96 -3.95 -14.61
C LYS A 66 -2.78 -4.42 -15.83
N THR A 67 -3.06 -5.71 -15.93
CA THR A 67 -3.89 -6.35 -16.97
C THR A 67 -5.39 -6.20 -16.67
N ARG A 68 -6.19 -5.92 -17.71
CA ARG A 68 -7.54 -5.31 -17.65
C ARG A 68 -8.74 -6.28 -17.54
N VAL A 69 -8.56 -7.54 -17.13
CA VAL A 69 -9.58 -8.61 -17.32
C VAL A 69 -10.38 -9.00 -16.05
N GLU A 70 -10.04 -8.54 -14.84
CA GLU A 70 -10.63 -9.00 -13.55
C GLU A 70 -11.61 -8.02 -12.84
N ALA A 71 -12.01 -6.92 -13.49
CA ALA A 71 -12.54 -5.75 -12.78
C ALA A 71 -13.88 -5.93 -12.01
N ALA A 72 -14.76 -6.84 -12.43
CA ALA A 72 -16.05 -7.03 -11.76
C ALA A 72 -15.93 -7.87 -10.47
N ASP A 73 -15.13 -8.94 -10.51
CA ASP A 73 -14.86 -9.80 -9.34
C ASP A 73 -13.99 -9.04 -8.29
N GLU A 74 -13.13 -8.13 -8.75
CA GLU A 74 -12.32 -7.30 -7.85
C GLU A 74 -13.15 -6.30 -7.04
N ASP A 75 -14.19 -5.67 -7.61
CA ASP A 75 -14.99 -4.67 -6.89
C ASP A 75 -15.84 -5.29 -5.78
N ASP A 76 -16.43 -6.47 -6.00
CA ASP A 76 -17.17 -7.26 -5.00
C ASP A 76 -16.26 -7.68 -3.83
N LEU A 77 -15.01 -8.07 -4.13
CA LEU A 77 -14.01 -8.38 -3.09
C LEU A 77 -13.65 -7.14 -2.27
N LEU A 78 -13.49 -5.99 -2.92
CA LEU A 78 -13.23 -4.72 -2.23
C LEU A 78 -14.42 -4.29 -1.37
N GLU A 79 -15.66 -4.50 -1.83
CA GLU A 79 -16.87 -4.27 -1.03
C GLU A 79 -16.89 -5.16 0.21
N GLY A 80 -16.61 -6.46 0.06
CA GLY A 80 -16.52 -7.39 1.17
C GLY A 80 -15.46 -7.00 2.20
N MET A 81 -14.28 -6.57 1.75
CA MET A 81 -13.24 -6.05 2.65
C MET A 81 -13.67 -4.75 3.34
N ALA A 82 -14.31 -3.84 2.60
CA ALA A 82 -14.81 -2.58 3.14
C ALA A 82 -15.83 -2.82 4.26
N ARG A 83 -16.81 -3.70 4.03
CA ARG A 83 -17.82 -4.09 5.02
C ARG A 83 -17.19 -4.64 6.29
N HIS A 84 -16.15 -5.46 6.18
CA HIS A 84 -15.43 -5.97 7.36
C HIS A 84 -14.79 -4.84 8.19
N ILE A 85 -14.19 -3.84 7.55
CA ILE A 85 -13.64 -2.67 8.24
C ILE A 85 -14.75 -1.79 8.82
N GLY A 86 -15.88 -1.66 8.12
CA GLY A 86 -17.07 -0.96 8.61
C GLY A 86 -17.61 -1.58 9.90
N GLU A 87 -17.85 -2.89 9.91
CA GLU A 87 -18.28 -3.65 11.09
C GLU A 87 -17.29 -3.49 12.25
N MET A 88 -15.98 -3.52 11.99
CA MET A 88 -14.96 -3.28 13.01
C MET A 88 -15.06 -1.89 13.64
N MET A 89 -15.35 -0.85 12.86
CA MET A 89 -15.57 0.51 13.38
C MET A 89 -16.92 0.66 14.11
N GLU A 90 -17.91 -0.16 13.80
CA GLU A 90 -19.20 -0.20 14.51
C GLU A 90 -19.07 -0.91 15.86
N GLU A 91 -18.33 -2.02 15.91
CA GLU A 91 -18.04 -2.79 17.13
C GLU A 91 -17.12 -2.01 18.08
N GLU A 92 -16.19 -1.22 17.54
CA GLU A 92 -15.28 -0.36 18.30
C GLU A 92 -15.41 1.12 17.85
N PRO A 93 -16.45 1.87 18.30
CA PRO A 93 -16.71 3.24 17.82
C PRO A 93 -15.58 4.25 18.05
N GLU A 94 -14.71 3.97 19.02
CA GLU A 94 -13.56 4.80 19.34
C GLU A 94 -12.32 4.46 18.51
N LEU A 95 -12.29 3.32 17.81
CA LEU A 95 -11.15 2.91 17.01
C LEU A 95 -10.81 3.95 15.92
N LEU A 96 -9.58 4.44 15.94
CA LEU A 96 -9.03 5.19 14.82
C LEU A 96 -8.56 4.24 13.72
N VAL A 97 -9.09 4.40 12.51
CA VAL A 97 -8.63 3.67 11.33
C VAL A 97 -7.88 4.64 10.42
N ILE A 98 -6.58 4.46 10.31
CA ILE A 98 -5.68 5.25 9.47
C ILE A 98 -5.61 4.56 8.10
N TRP A 99 -6.16 5.21 7.09
CA TRP A 99 -6.19 4.70 5.72
C TRP A 99 -5.01 5.25 4.94
N GLY A 100 -4.05 4.37 4.61
CA GLY A 100 -2.92 4.71 3.76
C GLY A 100 -3.32 5.08 2.32
N THR A 101 -2.34 5.23 1.45
CA THR A 101 -2.57 5.71 0.08
C THR A 101 -3.04 4.59 -0.86
N GLY A 102 -3.57 4.98 -2.03
CA GLY A 102 -3.79 4.09 -3.16
C GLY A 102 -5.26 3.78 -3.49
N GLY A 103 -5.46 3.34 -4.73
CA GLY A 103 -6.80 3.12 -5.30
C GLY A 103 -7.63 2.03 -4.61
N THR A 104 -6.98 0.97 -4.09
CA THR A 104 -7.66 -0.12 -3.36
C THR A 104 -8.37 0.42 -2.11
N LEU A 105 -7.65 1.19 -1.28
CA LEU A 105 -8.19 1.79 -0.07
C LEU A 105 -9.25 2.84 -0.37
N ARG A 106 -9.08 3.61 -1.45
CA ARG A 106 -10.09 4.56 -1.93
C ARG A 106 -11.39 3.87 -2.35
N THR A 107 -11.30 2.78 -3.11
CA THR A 107 -12.48 2.01 -3.54
C THR A 107 -13.20 1.41 -2.33
N MET A 108 -12.47 0.86 -1.37
CA MET A 108 -13.06 0.37 -0.12
C MET A 108 -13.78 1.48 0.66
N ALA A 109 -13.15 2.66 0.81
CA ALA A 109 -13.79 3.80 1.47
C ALA A 109 -15.09 4.22 0.76
N ARG A 110 -15.12 4.20 -0.58
CA ARG A 110 -16.34 4.48 -1.37
C ARG A 110 -17.48 3.52 -1.07
N HIS A 111 -17.18 2.23 -0.89
CA HIS A 111 -18.18 1.22 -0.49
C HIS A 111 -18.75 1.46 0.92
N LEU A 112 -18.03 2.18 1.77
CA LEU A 112 -18.51 2.68 3.07
C LEU A 112 -19.25 4.02 2.97
N GLY A 113 -19.45 4.56 1.75
CA GLY A 113 -20.03 5.89 1.55
C GLY A 113 -19.09 7.04 1.91
N LEU A 114 -17.77 6.79 1.96
CA LEU A 114 -16.75 7.76 2.37
C LEU A 114 -15.90 8.21 1.18
N THR A 115 -15.52 9.48 1.18
CA THR A 115 -14.69 10.08 0.12
C THR A 115 -13.26 10.26 0.62
N LYS A 116 -12.39 9.30 0.27
CA LYS A 116 -10.97 9.25 0.64
C LYS A 116 -10.07 9.89 -0.43
N THR A 117 -9.00 10.56 0.02
CA THR A 117 -7.89 11.02 -0.84
C THR A 117 -7.09 9.84 -1.41
N VAL A 118 -6.66 9.96 -2.68
CA VAL A 118 -5.92 8.88 -3.36
C VAL A 118 -4.47 8.79 -2.87
N LEU A 119 -3.81 9.96 -2.79
CA LEU A 119 -2.39 10.08 -2.46
C LEU A 119 -2.16 10.52 -1.00
N GLY A 120 -3.23 10.90 -0.31
CA GLY A 120 -3.19 11.30 1.09
C GLY A 120 -3.51 10.15 2.03
N ILE A 121 -3.30 10.44 3.31
CA ILE A 121 -3.72 9.59 4.42
C ILE A 121 -4.94 10.22 5.03
N ASP A 122 -5.96 9.41 5.30
CA ASP A 122 -7.17 9.87 5.98
C ASP A 122 -7.39 9.04 7.23
N VAL A 123 -7.93 9.65 8.26
CA VAL A 123 -8.25 9.00 9.54
C VAL A 123 -9.76 8.95 9.68
N MET A 124 -10.27 7.76 10.00
CA MET A 124 -11.69 7.52 10.22
C MET A 124 -11.94 7.05 11.65
N LYS A 125 -13.08 7.44 12.22
CA LYS A 125 -13.55 7.02 13.54
C LYS A 125 -15.07 6.94 13.52
N GLY A 126 -15.66 5.87 14.06
CA GLY A 126 -17.11 5.69 14.12
C GLY A 126 -17.81 5.88 12.76
N GLY A 127 -17.22 5.32 11.70
CA GLY A 127 -17.77 5.39 10.33
C GLY A 127 -17.71 6.76 9.66
N LYS A 128 -16.93 7.72 10.18
CA LYS A 128 -16.77 9.06 9.59
C LYS A 128 -15.30 9.41 9.42
N ILE A 129 -14.99 10.23 8.41
CA ILE A 129 -13.67 10.84 8.27
C ILE A 129 -13.53 11.92 9.35
N VAL A 130 -12.53 11.77 10.22
CA VAL A 130 -12.21 12.75 11.27
C VAL A 130 -11.03 13.63 10.89
N ALA A 131 -10.18 13.18 9.97
CA ALA A 131 -9.11 13.98 9.37
C ALA A 131 -8.79 13.45 7.97
N SER A 132 -8.42 14.33 7.05
CA SER A 132 -8.12 13.98 5.66
C SER A 132 -6.82 14.63 5.20
N ASP A 133 -6.09 13.94 4.34
CA ASP A 133 -4.75 14.31 3.84
C ASP A 133 -3.79 14.75 4.96
N VAL A 134 -3.70 13.93 6.01
CA VAL A 134 -2.96 14.28 7.22
C VAL A 134 -1.45 14.17 7.04
N THR A 135 -0.74 15.07 7.72
CA THR A 135 0.72 15.00 7.89
C THR A 135 1.09 14.06 9.04
N GLU A 136 2.37 13.68 9.14
CA GLU A 136 2.90 12.93 10.29
C GLU A 136 2.55 13.62 11.62
N LYS A 137 2.82 14.93 11.72
CA LYS A 137 2.54 15.70 12.94
C LYS A 137 1.07 15.61 13.33
N SER A 138 0.17 15.77 12.37
CA SER A 138 -1.27 15.69 12.61
C SER A 138 -1.70 14.27 13.03
N LEU A 139 -1.08 13.22 12.47
CA LEU A 139 -1.33 11.84 12.89
C LEU A 139 -0.88 11.60 14.34
N LEU A 140 0.30 12.07 14.70
CA LEU A 140 0.83 11.94 16.06
C LEU A 140 -0.04 12.68 17.08
N GLU A 141 -0.47 13.92 16.77
CA GLU A 141 -1.39 14.68 17.62
C GLU A 141 -2.73 13.96 17.82
N LEU A 142 -3.28 13.36 16.76
CA LEU A 142 -4.50 12.55 16.85
C LEU A 142 -4.30 11.30 17.70
N LEU A 143 -3.18 10.61 17.55
CA LEU A 143 -2.85 9.40 18.31
C LEU A 143 -2.58 9.69 19.79
N ASP A 144 -1.84 10.75 20.10
CA ASP A 144 -1.53 11.18 21.47
C ASP A 144 -2.78 11.66 22.21
N GLY A 145 -3.69 12.34 21.51
CA GLY A 145 -4.97 12.78 22.05
C GLY A 145 -6.00 11.65 22.20
N HIS A 146 -5.69 10.44 21.72
CA HIS A 146 -6.64 9.33 21.68
C HIS A 146 -6.29 8.24 22.70
N THR A 147 -7.19 8.03 23.65
CA THR A 147 -7.03 7.05 24.76
C THR A 147 -8.00 5.88 24.69
N GLY A 148 -8.78 5.72 23.62
CA GLY A 148 -9.90 4.77 23.52
C GLY A 148 -9.56 3.43 22.86
N GLY A 149 -10.23 2.34 23.27
CA GLY A 149 -10.27 1.03 22.57
C GLY A 149 -9.86 -0.18 23.42
N GLN A 150 -10.63 -1.28 23.37
CA GLN A 150 -10.30 -2.54 24.07
C GLN A 150 -9.15 -3.31 23.40
N THR A 151 -8.79 -2.96 22.16
CA THR A 151 -7.77 -3.67 21.36
C THR A 151 -6.57 -2.80 20.91
N GLY A 152 -6.36 -1.65 21.54
CA GLY A 152 -5.38 -0.64 21.09
C GLY A 152 -6.05 0.39 20.18
N GLY A 153 -5.85 1.66 20.45
CA GLY A 153 -6.75 2.73 19.96
C GLY A 153 -6.67 3.08 18.47
N ALA A 154 -5.84 2.39 17.70
CA ALA A 154 -5.69 2.68 16.28
C ALA A 154 -5.31 1.46 15.44
N ARG A 155 -5.69 1.48 14.17
CA ARG A 155 -5.27 0.52 13.14
C ARG A 155 -4.82 1.26 11.89
N ILE A 156 -3.74 0.79 11.27
CA ILE A 156 -3.23 1.32 10.00
C ILE A 156 -3.58 0.32 8.89
N LEU A 157 -4.30 0.77 7.86
CA LEU A 157 -4.60 0.00 6.67
C LEU A 157 -3.64 0.36 5.54
N LEU A 158 -2.89 -0.63 5.05
CA LEU A 158 -1.93 -0.46 3.96
C LEU A 158 -2.17 -1.48 2.86
N SER A 159 -2.19 -1.04 1.60
CA SER A 159 -2.15 -1.98 0.48
C SER A 159 -0.70 -2.17 0.04
N PRO A 160 -0.21 -3.43 -0.09
CA PRO A 160 1.07 -3.67 -0.72
C PRO A 160 1.15 -3.05 -2.12
N MET A 161 2.32 -2.51 -2.46
CA MET A 161 2.63 -2.08 -3.81
C MET A 161 2.80 -3.32 -4.70
N GLY A 162 1.95 -3.45 -5.73
CA GLY A 162 1.93 -4.62 -6.61
C GLY A 162 3.28 -4.89 -7.26
N GLY A 163 3.65 -6.17 -7.40
CA GLY A 163 4.91 -6.63 -7.99
C GLY A 163 6.14 -6.52 -7.07
N GLN A 164 6.28 -5.43 -6.30
CA GLN A 164 7.45 -5.21 -5.43
C GLN A 164 7.27 -5.73 -4.01
N GLY A 165 6.02 -5.75 -3.54
CA GLY A 165 5.65 -6.30 -2.24
C GLY A 165 5.92 -5.40 -1.03
N PHE A 166 6.34 -4.15 -1.22
CA PHE A 166 6.42 -3.18 -0.13
C PHE A 166 5.04 -2.90 0.46
N LEU A 167 4.88 -3.18 1.75
CA LEU A 167 3.72 -2.77 2.54
C LEU A 167 3.96 -1.40 3.18
N ILE A 168 5.17 -1.23 3.73
CA ILE A 168 5.69 0.03 4.26
C ILE A 168 6.95 0.34 3.46
N GLY A 169 7.06 1.57 2.97
CA GLY A 169 8.22 2.03 2.21
C GLY A 169 8.41 3.52 2.37
N ARG A 170 9.60 4.02 1.96
CA ARG A 170 10.04 5.41 2.14
C ARG A 170 9.20 6.48 1.45
N GLY A 171 8.31 6.09 0.54
CA GLY A 171 7.46 7.03 -0.22
C GLY A 171 6.24 7.56 0.53
N ASN A 172 5.93 7.04 1.72
CA ASN A 172 4.75 7.43 2.50
C ASN A 172 5.15 7.95 3.88
N LEU A 173 5.95 9.02 3.89
CA LEU A 173 6.61 9.59 5.08
C LEU A 173 5.64 9.97 6.21
N GLN A 174 4.37 10.16 5.92
CA GLN A 174 3.36 10.47 6.94
C GLN A 174 3.12 9.29 7.91
N ILE A 175 3.33 8.04 7.49
CA ILE A 175 3.32 6.85 8.38
C ILE A 175 4.75 6.57 8.81
N SER A 176 5.26 7.46 9.65
CA SER A 176 6.62 7.38 10.15
C SER A 176 6.79 6.24 11.16
N PRO A 177 8.05 5.89 11.51
CA PRO A 177 8.32 4.94 12.59
C PRO A 177 7.64 5.29 13.91
N GLU A 178 7.56 6.59 14.26
CA GLU A 178 6.90 7.03 15.49
C GLU A 178 5.38 6.76 15.45
N VAL A 179 4.74 7.04 14.31
CA VAL A 179 3.31 6.72 14.10
C VAL A 179 3.06 5.22 14.26
N ILE A 180 3.89 4.38 13.63
CA ILE A 180 3.77 2.93 13.71
C ILE A 180 3.97 2.45 15.15
N ARG A 181 4.92 3.02 15.90
CA ARG A 181 5.16 2.67 17.31
C ARG A 181 3.96 3.00 18.20
N ARG A 182 3.31 4.16 17.98
CA ARG A 182 2.10 4.53 18.74
C ARG A 182 0.91 3.63 18.44
N VAL A 183 0.78 3.19 17.19
CA VAL A 183 -0.25 2.21 16.81
C VAL A 183 0.11 0.79 17.26
N GLY A 184 1.40 0.48 17.30
CA GLY A 184 1.93 -0.86 17.48
C GLY A 184 1.93 -1.65 16.17
N ILE A 185 2.96 -2.48 15.99
CA ILE A 185 3.12 -3.33 14.81
C ILE A 185 1.99 -4.36 14.60
N ASP A 186 1.17 -4.65 15.63
CA ASP A 186 -0.05 -5.47 15.51
C ASP A 186 -1.25 -4.69 14.96
N GLY A 187 -1.23 -3.37 15.06
CA GLY A 187 -2.25 -2.49 14.50
C GLY A 187 -2.11 -2.27 12.99
N VAL A 188 -1.01 -2.74 12.38
CA VAL A 188 -0.82 -2.68 10.92
C VAL A 188 -1.53 -3.86 10.24
N LEU A 189 -2.53 -3.55 9.43
CA LEU A 189 -3.29 -4.51 8.63
C LEU A 189 -3.04 -4.27 7.14
N GLY A 190 -2.53 -5.30 6.47
CA GLY A 190 -2.42 -5.29 5.02
C GLY A 190 -3.78 -5.45 4.34
N ILE A 191 -3.98 -4.80 3.19
CA ILE A 191 -5.15 -4.95 2.33
C ILE A 191 -4.67 -5.39 0.95
N GLY A 192 -5.06 -6.58 0.49
CA GLY A 192 -4.60 -7.10 -0.79
C GLY A 192 -5.61 -8.00 -1.45
N THR A 193 -5.97 -7.69 -2.70
CA THR A 193 -6.81 -8.58 -3.51
C THR A 193 -6.06 -9.88 -3.81
N PRO A 194 -6.75 -11.01 -4.00
CA PRO A 194 -6.11 -12.28 -4.31
C PRO A 194 -5.11 -12.18 -5.45
N ALA A 195 -5.44 -11.46 -6.53
CA ALA A 195 -4.55 -11.18 -7.65
C ALA A 195 -3.21 -10.54 -7.23
N LYS A 196 -3.25 -9.51 -6.37
CA LYS A 196 -2.04 -8.90 -5.81
C LYS A 196 -1.24 -9.92 -4.99
N LEU A 197 -1.92 -10.70 -4.15
CA LEU A 197 -1.27 -11.66 -3.24
C LEU A 197 -0.71 -12.90 -3.94
N LEU A 198 -1.18 -13.24 -5.13
CA LEU A 198 -0.63 -14.34 -5.94
C LEU A 198 0.78 -14.03 -6.47
N THR A 199 1.03 -12.77 -6.82
CA THR A 199 2.34 -12.30 -7.34
C THR A 199 3.34 -11.99 -6.22
N LEU A 200 2.87 -11.91 -4.98
CA LEU A 200 3.60 -11.49 -3.80
C LEU A 200 4.26 -12.68 -3.10
N ARG A 201 5.60 -12.71 -3.09
CA ARG A 201 6.37 -13.74 -2.35
C ARG A 201 6.43 -13.46 -0.85
N ALA A 202 6.64 -12.19 -0.50
CA ALA A 202 6.73 -11.70 0.87
C ALA A 202 6.44 -10.19 0.91
N LEU A 203 5.99 -9.70 2.06
CA LEU A 203 5.83 -8.29 2.36
C LEU A 203 7.18 -7.70 2.74
N ARG A 204 7.54 -6.59 2.08
CA ARG A 204 8.74 -5.81 2.40
C ARG A 204 8.36 -4.63 3.27
N ILE A 205 9.20 -4.37 4.27
CA ILE A 205 9.07 -3.27 5.22
C ILE A 205 10.36 -2.46 5.13
N ASP A 206 10.22 -1.17 4.86
CA ASP A 206 11.30 -0.19 4.93
C ASP A 206 10.68 1.07 5.54
N SER A 207 10.67 1.12 6.88
CA SER A 207 10.12 2.26 7.64
C SER A 207 11.11 3.42 7.75
N GLY A 208 12.38 3.19 7.39
CA GLY A 208 13.48 4.13 7.62
C GLY A 208 14.08 4.03 9.04
N ASP A 209 13.59 3.12 9.87
CA ASP A 209 14.12 2.81 11.21
C ASP A 209 14.44 1.32 11.31
N GLU A 210 15.74 1.00 11.41
CA GLU A 210 16.22 -0.39 11.38
C GLU A 210 15.67 -1.22 12.54
N THR A 211 15.50 -0.62 13.72
CA THR A 211 14.99 -1.33 14.90
C THR A 211 13.53 -1.70 14.69
N LEU A 212 12.72 -0.78 14.16
CA LEU A 212 11.32 -1.08 13.83
C LEU A 212 11.22 -2.12 12.71
N ASP A 213 12.07 -2.03 11.68
CA ASP A 213 12.11 -3.01 10.59
C ASP A 213 12.50 -4.41 11.11
N ASP A 214 13.42 -4.50 12.07
CA ASP A 214 13.76 -5.74 12.79
C ASP A 214 12.56 -6.30 13.56
N GLU A 215 11.79 -5.46 14.26
CA GLU A 215 10.58 -5.87 14.98
C GLU A 215 9.54 -6.51 14.04
N PHE A 216 9.34 -5.92 12.85
CA PHE A 216 8.49 -6.54 11.82
C PHE A 216 9.06 -7.86 11.30
N ARG A 217 10.37 -7.95 11.07
CA ARG A 217 11.04 -9.18 10.62
C ARG A 217 10.91 -10.31 11.64
N LEU A 218 11.03 -10.00 12.93
CA LEU A 218 10.86 -10.94 14.04
C LEU A 218 9.46 -11.56 14.10
N LYS A 219 8.41 -10.84 13.67
CA LYS A 219 7.06 -11.40 13.55
C LYS A 219 6.93 -12.49 12.49
N LYS A 220 7.83 -12.52 11.50
CA LYS A 220 7.87 -13.43 10.35
C LYS A 220 6.67 -13.36 9.40
N TYR A 221 5.48 -12.98 9.89
CA TYR A 221 4.24 -12.92 9.13
C TYR A 221 3.42 -11.70 9.55
N LEU A 222 2.72 -11.10 8.59
CA LEU A 222 1.71 -10.07 8.82
C LEU A 222 0.36 -10.51 8.28
N LYS A 223 -0.69 -9.98 8.90
CA LYS A 223 -2.08 -10.20 8.48
C LYS A 223 -2.39 -9.33 7.26
N VAL A 224 -2.96 -9.95 6.24
CA VAL A 224 -3.48 -9.26 5.06
C VAL A 224 -4.94 -9.65 4.85
N LEU A 225 -5.85 -8.68 4.92
CA LEU A 225 -7.24 -8.84 4.55
C LEU A 225 -7.34 -8.98 3.02
N GLN A 226 -8.02 -10.04 2.57
CA GLN A 226 -8.17 -10.37 1.15
C GLN A 226 -9.62 -10.61 0.72
N GLY A 227 -10.56 -10.46 1.64
CA GLY A 227 -12.00 -10.62 1.43
C GLY A 227 -12.77 -10.37 2.73
N TYR A 228 -14.10 -10.51 2.69
CA TYR A 228 -14.92 -10.33 3.89
C TYR A 228 -14.52 -11.33 4.99
N ARG A 229 -14.10 -10.83 6.16
CA ARG A 229 -13.63 -11.62 7.31
C ARG A 229 -12.57 -12.67 6.95
N THR A 230 -11.85 -12.47 5.84
CA THR A 230 -10.91 -13.44 5.30
C THR A 230 -9.51 -12.83 5.30
N THR A 231 -8.67 -13.32 6.20
CA THR A 231 -7.29 -12.85 6.36
C THR A 231 -6.30 -13.93 5.96
N ARG A 232 -5.23 -13.54 5.29
CA ARG A 232 -4.09 -14.39 4.96
C ARG A 232 -2.87 -13.94 5.75
N LEU A 233 -2.10 -14.88 6.29
CA LEU A 233 -0.77 -14.60 6.82
C LEU A 233 0.23 -14.58 5.66
N VAL A 234 0.89 -13.45 5.46
CA VAL A 234 1.89 -13.27 4.42
C VAL A 234 3.26 -13.08 5.07
N LYS A 235 4.27 -13.79 4.57
CA LYS A 235 5.64 -13.72 5.10
C LYS A 235 6.17 -12.29 5.03
N VAL A 236 6.90 -11.87 6.04
CA VAL A 236 7.72 -10.65 6.01
C VAL A 236 9.09 -11.02 5.44
N ALA A 237 9.55 -10.28 4.44
CA ALA A 237 10.86 -10.44 3.84
C ALA A 237 11.95 -10.24 4.90
N GLN A 238 12.95 -11.11 4.91
CA GLN A 238 14.04 -11.06 5.89
C GLN A 238 15.26 -10.27 5.35
N GLU A 239 15.29 -10.02 4.04
CA GLU A 239 16.29 -9.28 3.26
C GLU A 239 15.59 -8.48 2.14
#